data_AF-A0A7W0KNC3-F1
#
_entry.id   AF-A0A7W0KNC3-F1
#
_cell.length_a   1.000
_cell.length_b   1.000
_cell.length_c   1.000
_cell.angle_alpha   90.00
_cell.angle_beta   90.00
_cell.angle_gamma   90.00
#
_symmetry.space_group_name_H-M   'P 1'
#
loop_
_entity.id
_entity.type
_entity.pdbx_description
1 polymer ?
#
loop_
_entity_poly.entity_id
_entity_poly.type
_entity_poly.pdbx_seq_one_letter_code
_entity_poly.pdbx_strand_id
1 'polypeptide(L)'
;MLIAIVVAVVAVGAIVVAVLLANRLPEPTPVVPGDDSALNSLAQSCFDGDMGACDELFRVSPVGSEYESYGNTCGGRVPVADVRQRLCVDIF
;
A
#
# COMPACT_ATOMS: atom_id res chain seq x y z
N MET A 1 13.90 38.34 -3.78
CA MET A 1 12.79 37.45 -4.21
C MET A 1 13.31 36.10 -4.74
N LEU A 2 14.28 36.07 -5.66
CA LEU A 2 14.85 34.82 -6.18
C LEU A 2 15.46 33.89 -5.10
N ILE A 3 16.22 34.46 -4.15
CA ILE A 3 16.82 33.69 -3.03
C ILE A 3 15.74 33.01 -2.17
N ALA A 4 14.62 33.70 -1.91
CA ALA A 4 13.52 33.14 -1.12
C ALA A 4 12.81 31.98 -1.86
N ILE A 5 12.66 32.08 -3.19
CA ILE A 5 12.09 31.02 -4.03
C ILE A 5 13.00 29.80 -4.04
N VAL A 6 14.32 29.99 -4.18
CA VAL A 6 15.29 28.90 -4.15
C VAL A 6 15.28 28.17 -2.81
N VAL A 7 15.26 28.90 -1.70
CA VAL A 7 15.19 28.31 -0.36
C VAL A 7 13.90 27.53 -0.15
N ALA A 8 12.76 28.06 -0.61
CA ALA A 8 11.47 27.38 -0.52
C ALA A 8 11.46 26.07 -1.33
N VAL A 9 11.97 26.07 -2.57
CA VAL A 9 12.02 24.87 -3.42
C VAL A 9 12.96 23.81 -2.84
N VAL A 10 14.13 24.21 -2.33
CA VAL A 10 15.08 23.29 -1.69
C VAL A 10 14.48 22.69 -0.41
N ALA A 11 13.81 23.51 0.41
CA ALA A 11 13.16 23.04 1.62
C ALA A 11 12.03 22.05 1.30
N VAL A 12 11.17 22.36 0.33
CA VAL A 12 10.10 21.46 -0.12
C VAL A 12 10.68 20.16 -0.68
N GLY A 13 11.72 20.22 -1.52
CA GLY A 13 12.38 19.03 -2.05
C GLY A 13 13.00 18.16 -0.97
N ALA A 14 13.68 18.76 0.02
CA ALA A 14 14.24 18.04 1.16
C ALA A 14 13.16 17.42 2.04
N ILE A 15 12.04 18.11 2.25
CA ILE A 15 10.88 17.58 3.00
C ILE A 15 10.26 16.39 2.25
N VAL A 16 10.05 16.51 0.94
CA VAL A 16 9.52 15.40 0.11
C VAL A 16 10.46 14.21 0.18
N VAL A 17 11.77 14.40 -0.01
CA VAL A 17 12.76 13.32 0.09
C VAL A 17 12.78 12.72 1.50
N ALA A 18 12.73 13.53 2.56
CA ALA A 18 12.69 13.05 3.93
C ALA A 18 11.43 12.23 4.23
N VAL A 19 10.26 12.66 3.74
CA VAL A 19 8.99 11.92 3.86
C VAL A 19 9.07 10.60 3.11
N LEU A 20 9.57 10.59 1.87
CA LEU A 20 9.75 9.37 1.07
C LEU A 20 10.73 8.38 1.73
N LEU A 21 11.74 8.88 2.44
CA LEU A 21 12.72 8.05 3.16
C LEU A 21 12.20 7.55 4.52
N ALA A 22 11.32 8.29 5.18
CA ALA A 22 10.78 7.94 6.49
C ALA A 22 9.58 6.98 6.42
N ASN A 23 8.81 7.00 5.32
CA ASN A 23 7.58 6.21 5.17
C ASN A 23 7.79 4.87 4.44
N ARG A 24 8.91 4.19 4.70
CA ARG A 24 9.18 2.90 4.05
C ARG A 24 8.28 1.81 4.64
N LEU A 25 7.10 1.65 4.05
CA LEU A 25 6.33 0.42 4.16
C LEU A 25 7.25 -0.76 3.80
N PRO A 26 7.10 -1.93 4.44
CA PRO A 26 7.69 -3.16 3.93
C PRO A 26 7.36 -3.32 2.45
N GLU A 27 8.31 -3.86 1.68
CA GLU A 27 8.10 -4.05 0.25
C GLU A 27 6.91 -5.00 0.02
N PRO A 28 5.95 -4.62 -0.84
CA PRO A 28 4.85 -5.51 -1.21
C PRO A 28 5.39 -6.70 -2.01
N THR A 29 4.66 -7.81 -1.97
CA THR A 29 4.86 -8.86 -2.96
C THR A 29 4.24 -8.44 -4.30
N PRO A 30 4.84 -8.81 -5.45
CA PRO A 30 4.25 -8.50 -6.76
C PRO A 30 2.82 -9.01 -6.89
N VAL A 31 1.94 -8.18 -7.44
CA VAL A 31 0.56 -8.56 -7.74
C VAL A 31 0.56 -9.69 -8.77
N VAL A 32 -0.19 -10.76 -8.51
CA VAL A 32 -0.55 -11.76 -9.52
C VAL A 32 -1.94 -11.38 -10.03
N PRO A 33 -2.06 -10.86 -11.26
CA PRO A 33 -3.36 -10.46 -11.78
C PRO A 33 -4.27 -11.67 -11.98
N GLY A 34 -5.53 -11.56 -11.57
CA GLY A 34 -6.58 -12.53 -11.88
C GLY A 34 -7.49 -12.04 -13.01
N ASP A 35 -8.61 -12.73 -13.22
CA ASP A 35 -9.52 -12.43 -14.34
C ASP A 35 -10.45 -11.23 -14.10
N ASP A 36 -10.61 -10.80 -12.84
CA ASP A 36 -11.46 -9.67 -12.48
C ASP A 36 -10.69 -8.34 -12.50
N SER A 37 -11.04 -7.48 -13.45
CA SER A 37 -10.41 -6.17 -13.62
C SER A 37 -10.60 -5.19 -12.44
N ALA A 38 -11.71 -5.28 -11.72
CA ALA A 38 -11.97 -4.42 -10.56
C ALA A 38 -11.11 -4.87 -9.37
N LEU A 39 -11.02 -6.18 -9.13
CA LEU A 39 -10.14 -6.75 -8.10
C LEU A 39 -8.65 -6.52 -8.44
N ASN A 40 -8.26 -6.59 -9.70
CA ASN A 40 -6.91 -6.21 -10.14
C ASN A 40 -6.59 -4.74 -9.81
N SER A 41 -7.56 -3.84 -9.98
CA SER A 41 -7.37 -2.41 -9.69
C SER A 41 -7.21 -2.16 -8.18
N LEU A 42 -7.98 -2.87 -7.35
CA LEU A 42 -7.82 -2.86 -5.90
C LEU A 42 -6.47 -3.45 -5.48
N ALA A 43 -6.07 -4.58 -6.06
CA ALA A 43 -4.78 -5.21 -5.79
C ALA A 43 -3.59 -4.31 -6.17
N GLN A 44 -3.68 -3.60 -7.30
CA GLN A 44 -2.67 -2.61 -7.68
C GLN A 44 -2.61 -1.44 -6.68
N SER A 45 -3.76 -0.92 -6.25
CA SER A 45 -3.81 0.16 -5.25
C SER A 45 -3.21 -0.29 -3.91
N CYS A 46 -3.50 -1.53 -3.49
CA CYS A 46 -2.91 -2.17 -2.32
C CYS A 46 -1.38 -2.35 -2.45
N PHE A 47 -0.89 -2.74 -3.63
CA PHE A 47 0.54 -2.80 -3.95
C PHE A 47 1.20 -1.42 -3.80
N ASP A 48 0.56 -0.38 -4.34
CA ASP A 48 1.04 1.01 -4.28
C ASP A 48 0.99 1.61 -2.86
N GLY A 49 0.38 0.92 -1.90
CA GLY A 49 0.42 1.25 -0.48
C GLY A 49 -0.89 1.81 0.09
N ASP A 50 -1.99 1.78 -0.66
CA ASP A 50 -3.31 2.09 -0.11
C ASP A 50 -3.83 0.92 0.74
N MET A 51 -3.69 1.04 2.06
CA MET A 51 -4.10 -0.01 3.00
C MET A 51 -5.62 -0.18 3.07
N GLY A 52 -6.39 0.87 2.77
CA GLY A 52 -7.85 0.77 2.66
C GLY A 52 -8.25 -0.07 1.45
N ALA A 53 -7.49 0.02 0.34
CA ALA A 53 -7.69 -0.84 -0.81
C ALA A 53 -7.33 -2.32 -0.51
N CYS A 54 -6.32 -2.58 0.33
CA CYS A 54 -6.03 -3.95 0.79
C CYS A 54 -7.20 -4.54 1.59
N ASP A 55 -7.74 -3.75 2.53
CA ASP A 55 -8.88 -4.16 3.35
C ASP A 55 -10.14 -4.39 2.51
N GLU A 56 -10.41 -3.50 1.56
CA GLU A 56 -11.53 -3.66 0.63
C GLU A 56 -11.35 -4.90 -0.24
N LEU A 57 -10.16 -5.11 -0.81
CA LEU A 57 -9.85 -6.30 -1.62
C LEU A 57 -10.16 -7.58 -0.85
N PHE A 58 -9.71 -7.68 0.40
CA PHE A 58 -10.02 -8.82 1.26
C PHE A 58 -11.54 -9.02 1.41
N ARG A 59 -12.30 -7.95 1.67
CA ARG A 59 -13.75 -8.01 1.91
C ARG A 59 -14.57 -8.41 0.69
N VAL A 60 -14.19 -7.93 -0.51
CA VAL A 60 -14.98 -8.16 -1.73
C VAL A 60 -14.53 -9.37 -2.54
N SER A 61 -13.32 -9.87 -2.28
CA SER A 61 -12.78 -11.02 -2.99
C SER A 61 -13.55 -12.32 -2.70
N PRO A 62 -13.58 -13.27 -3.63
CA PRO A 62 -14.07 -14.62 -3.36
C PRO A 62 -13.24 -15.30 -2.27
N VAL A 63 -13.92 -15.99 -1.35
CA VAL A 63 -13.26 -16.77 -0.28
C VAL A 63 -12.35 -17.84 -0.88
N GLY A 64 -11.13 -17.94 -0.35
CA GLY A 64 -10.07 -18.84 -0.81
C GLY A 64 -9.33 -18.37 -2.06
N SER A 65 -9.61 -17.15 -2.56
CA SER A 65 -8.92 -16.62 -3.73
C SER A 65 -7.56 -16.02 -3.41
N GLU A 66 -6.70 -15.90 -4.42
CA GLU A 66 -5.43 -15.18 -4.32
C GLU A 66 -5.64 -13.70 -3.94
N TYR A 67 -6.74 -13.09 -4.41
CA TYR A 67 -7.11 -11.72 -4.02
C TYR A 67 -7.40 -11.60 -2.53
N GLU A 68 -8.12 -12.58 -1.96
CA GLU A 68 -8.41 -12.62 -0.53
C GLU A 68 -7.12 -12.73 0.28
N SER A 69 -6.25 -13.67 -0.11
CA SER A 69 -4.95 -13.87 0.54
C SER A 69 -4.05 -12.63 0.43
N TYR A 70 -4.02 -11.98 -0.73
CA TYR A 70 -3.23 -10.78 -0.96
C TYR A 70 -3.72 -9.58 -0.14
N GLY A 71 -5.03 -9.36 -0.09
CA GLY A 71 -5.64 -8.33 0.77
C GLY A 71 -5.40 -8.61 2.26
N ASN A 72 -5.59 -9.85 2.69
CA ASN A 72 -5.39 -10.30 4.08
C ASN A 72 -3.95 -10.09 4.56
N THR A 73 -2.96 -10.19 3.68
CA THR A 73 -1.53 -10.01 4.02
C THR A 73 -1.03 -8.58 3.80
N CYS A 74 -1.94 -7.63 3.60
CA CYS A 74 -1.63 -6.22 3.30
C CYS A 74 -0.69 -6.06 2.09
N GLY A 75 -0.95 -6.82 1.03
CA GLY A 75 -0.12 -6.89 -0.16
C GLY A 75 1.18 -7.68 0.07
N GLY A 76 1.13 -8.72 0.91
CA GLY A 76 2.27 -9.55 1.26
C GLY A 76 3.25 -8.95 2.28
N ARG A 77 2.92 -7.81 2.88
CA ARG A 77 3.75 -7.12 3.88
C ARG A 77 3.69 -7.77 5.26
N VAL A 78 2.62 -8.52 5.52
CA VAL A 78 2.39 -9.22 6.79
C VAL A 78 2.34 -10.72 6.53
N PRO A 79 3.13 -11.54 7.25
CA PRO A 79 3.04 -12.99 7.15
C PRO A 79 1.65 -13.49 7.55
N VAL A 80 1.14 -14.52 6.86
CA VAL A 80 -0.18 -15.12 7.14
C VAL A 80 -0.37 -15.56 8.60
N ALA A 81 0.71 -15.93 9.29
CA ALA A 81 0.68 -16.34 10.70
C ALA A 81 0.44 -15.16 11.67
N ASP A 82 0.72 -13.93 11.22
CA ASP A 82 0.70 -12.71 12.03
C ASP A 82 -0.51 -11.83 11.74
N VAL A 83 -1.32 -12.14 10.72
CA VAL A 83 -2.58 -11.45 10.43
C VAL A 83 -3.64 -11.83 11.48
N ARG A 84 -3.56 -11.22 12.66
CA ARG A 84 -4.50 -11.47 13.77
C ARG A 84 -5.76 -10.60 13.64
N GLN A 85 -6.56 -10.83 12.61
CA GLN A 85 -7.88 -10.18 12.41
C GLN A 85 -7.88 -8.64 12.57
N ARG A 86 -6.74 -7.98 12.35
CA ARG A 86 -6.61 -6.53 12.34
C ARG A 86 -6.65 -6.04 10.89
N LEU A 87 -7.30 -4.92 10.66
CA LEU A 87 -7.35 -4.29 9.35
C LEU A 87 -5.97 -3.75 9.00
N CYS A 88 -5.61 -3.75 7.72
CA CYS A 88 -4.34 -3.23 7.23
C CYS A 88 -4.18 -1.74 7.57
N VAL A 89 -5.27 -0.97 7.55
CA VAL A 89 -5.28 0.45 7.98
C VAL A 89 -4.97 0.67 9.47
N ASP A 90 -5.06 -0.38 10.30
CA ASP A 90 -4.77 -0.29 11.74
C ASP A 90 -3.33 -0.74 12.07
N ILE A 91 -2.62 -1.32 11.11
CA ILE A 91 -1.26 -1.87 11.29
C ILE A 91 -0.21 -0.97 10.61
N PHE A 92 -0.61 -0.14 9.64
CA PHE A 92 0.25 0.78 8.87
C PHE A 92 -0.35 2.18 8.83
#